data_AF-H8KL19-F1
#
_entry.id   AF-H8KL19-F1
#
_cell.length_a   1.000
_cell.length_b   1.000
_cell.length_c   1.000
_cell.angle_alpha   90.00
_cell.angle_beta   90.00
_cell.angle_gamma   90.00
#
_symmetry.space_group_name_H-M   'P 1'
#
loop_
_entity.id
_entity.type
_entity.pdbx_description
1 polymer ?
#
loop_
_entity_poly.entity_id
_entity_poly.type
_entity_poly.pdbx_seq_one_letter_code
_entity_poly.pdbx_strand_id
1 'polypeptide(L)'
;MKSFISLLQVIGLFFIAACSTNGKNLNTAKEPATVSDSVKTHYYIDVHNLEPGKVSLADVEGAHKKDLATQGKYDVNFIKFWVDEQQGKVYCLSKANDEESITKTHKEAHGLLPSAIYEVTEGQASAMLGKKQLFIDVHELGPGKVTAKDVAEAHAKDLAVESKYGVNFINYWVDEKNGVVFCLSEAADSTAILKTHKAAHGLLPAYIIKVKQGE
;
A
#
# COMPACT_ATOMS: atom_id res chain seq x y z
N MET A 1 1.61 53.97 23.49
CA MET A 1 0.52 54.84 23.98
C MET A 1 -0.67 53.95 24.32
N LYS A 2 -1.06 53.91 25.62
CA LYS A 2 -2.31 53.38 26.23
C LYS A 2 -2.66 51.91 25.90
N SER A 3 -2.41 50.90 26.74
CA SER A 3 -2.78 50.66 28.15
C SER A 3 -4.24 51.01 28.48
N PHE A 4 -5.06 49.98 28.72
CA PHE A 4 -6.19 50.04 29.65
C PHE A 4 -6.31 48.72 30.42
N ILE A 5 -6.04 48.84 31.71
CA ILE A 5 -6.35 47.94 32.81
C ILE A 5 -7.83 48.15 33.16
N SER A 6 -8.56 47.10 33.52
CA SER A 6 -9.62 47.25 34.52
C SER A 6 -9.74 45.99 35.38
N LEU A 7 -9.73 46.28 36.67
CA LEU A 7 -9.66 45.46 37.85
C LEU A 7 -11.07 45.37 38.43
N LEU A 8 -11.53 44.22 38.94
CA LEU A 8 -12.39 44.22 40.12
C LEU A 8 -12.35 42.87 40.85
N GLN A 9 -11.82 42.92 42.07
CA GLN A 9 -11.88 41.89 43.10
C GLN A 9 -13.25 41.96 43.81
N VAL A 10 -13.78 40.81 44.23
CA VAL A 10 -14.63 40.74 45.43
C VAL A 10 -14.20 39.56 46.29
N ILE A 11 -13.86 39.90 47.52
CA ILE A 11 -13.46 39.05 48.63
C ILE A 11 -14.72 38.60 49.38
N GLY A 12 -14.77 37.35 49.83
CA GLY A 12 -15.76 36.85 50.80
C GLY A 12 -15.17 35.71 51.63
N LEU A 13 -14.90 36.01 52.91
CA LEU A 13 -14.30 35.13 53.93
C LEU A 13 -15.33 34.22 54.64
N PHE A 14 -14.86 33.02 54.99
CA PHE A 14 -15.10 32.20 56.21
C PHE A 14 -16.52 31.80 56.65
N PHE A 15 -16.73 30.48 56.85
CA PHE A 15 -17.20 29.90 58.14
C PHE A 15 -16.96 28.35 58.22
N ILE A 16 -15.95 27.98 59.02
CA ILE A 16 -15.86 26.94 60.09
C ILE A 16 -16.56 25.55 59.98
N ALA A 17 -15.70 24.51 60.07
CA ALA A 17 -15.74 23.19 60.76
C ALA A 17 -16.87 22.16 60.54
N ALA A 18 -16.47 20.92 60.23
CA ALA A 18 -16.46 19.80 61.21
C ALA A 18 -15.77 18.55 60.62
N CYS A 19 -14.86 17.94 61.40
CA CYS A 19 -14.38 16.59 61.18
C CYS A 19 -15.50 15.57 61.46
N SER A 20 -15.62 14.54 60.62
CA SER A 20 -16.07 13.21 61.07
C SER A 20 -15.58 12.11 60.14
N THR A 21 -15.23 11.00 60.76
CA THR A 21 -14.47 9.85 60.26
C THR A 21 -15.34 8.80 59.56
N ASN A 22 -14.83 8.23 58.47
CA ASN A 22 -14.91 6.80 58.08
C ASN A 22 -14.41 6.70 56.64
N GLY A 23 -13.32 6.01 56.30
CA GLY A 23 -13.12 4.61 56.57
C GLY A 23 -13.88 3.78 55.53
N LYS A 24 -13.29 3.58 54.34
CA LYS A 24 -13.44 2.40 53.45
C LYS A 24 -12.65 2.56 52.15
N ASN A 25 -11.51 1.86 52.13
CA ASN A 25 -11.00 1.02 51.03
C ASN A 25 -11.15 1.55 49.59
N LEU A 26 -10.10 2.21 49.09
CA LEU A 26 -9.92 2.45 47.66
C LEU A 26 -9.42 1.14 47.01
N ASN A 27 -10.36 0.27 46.64
CA ASN A 27 -10.14 -0.64 45.54
C ASN A 27 -9.97 0.22 44.28
N THR A 28 -8.75 0.23 43.72
CA THR A 28 -8.45 0.79 42.40
C THR A 28 -9.24 0.00 41.36
N ALA A 29 -10.44 0.46 41.03
CA ALA A 29 -11.14 0.03 39.84
C ALA A 29 -10.31 0.49 38.64
N LYS A 30 -9.65 -0.48 38.00
CA LYS A 30 -9.09 -0.34 36.65
C LYS A 30 -10.24 0.10 35.75
N GLU A 31 -10.20 1.36 35.34
CA GLU A 31 -11.05 1.92 34.31
C GLU A 31 -10.99 1.00 33.07
N PRO A 32 -12.14 0.63 32.49
CA PRO A 32 -12.15 -0.31 31.37
C PRO A 32 -11.49 0.38 30.18
N ALA A 33 -10.51 -0.30 29.58
CA ALA A 33 -9.87 0.15 28.36
C ALA A 33 -10.92 0.23 27.23
N THR A 34 -11.39 1.44 26.96
CA THR A 34 -12.16 1.76 25.76
C THR A 34 -11.25 2.50 24.80
N VAL A 35 -10.63 1.80 23.85
CA VAL A 35 -10.57 2.25 22.46
C VAL A 35 -10.41 1.01 21.58
N SER A 36 -11.48 0.58 20.91
CA SER A 36 -11.33 -0.18 19.68
C SER A 36 -11.03 0.83 18.58
N ASP A 37 -9.75 1.14 18.36
CA ASP A 37 -9.35 1.72 17.09
C ASP A 37 -9.65 0.66 16.03
N SER A 38 -10.56 0.98 15.11
CA SER A 38 -10.78 0.15 13.93
C SER A 38 -9.44 0.04 13.21
N VAL A 39 -8.80 -1.13 13.26
CA VAL A 39 -7.51 -1.33 12.60
C VAL A 39 -7.73 -1.11 11.11
N LYS A 40 -7.07 -0.08 10.56
CA LYS A 40 -7.24 0.30 9.16
C LYS A 40 -6.41 -0.68 8.32
N THR A 41 -7.06 -1.37 7.40
CA THR A 41 -6.40 -2.27 6.45
C THR A 41 -5.96 -1.50 5.21
N HIS A 42 -4.71 -1.68 4.81
CA HIS A 42 -4.08 -1.01 3.68
C HIS A 42 -3.69 -2.03 2.61
N TYR A 43 -3.51 -1.59 1.36
CA TYR A 43 -2.90 -2.41 0.31
C TYR A 43 -1.38 -2.27 0.37
N TYR A 44 -0.68 -3.35 0.06
CA TYR A 44 0.76 -3.38 -0.05
C TYR A 44 1.20 -4.04 -1.34
N ILE A 45 2.24 -3.50 -1.96
CA ILE A 45 3.06 -4.21 -2.94
C ILE A 45 4.41 -4.50 -2.32
N ASP A 46 4.74 -5.78 -2.16
CA ASP A 46 6.08 -6.21 -1.82
C ASP A 46 6.83 -6.72 -3.06
N VAL A 47 8.14 -6.46 -3.09
CA VAL A 47 9.00 -6.70 -4.26
C VAL A 47 10.13 -7.63 -3.86
N HIS A 48 10.31 -8.72 -4.61
CA HIS A 48 11.42 -9.65 -4.45
C HIS A 48 12.34 -9.56 -5.66
N ASN A 49 13.64 -9.46 -5.41
CA ASN A 49 14.67 -9.57 -6.44
C ASN A 49 15.46 -10.87 -6.19
N LEU A 50 15.17 -11.88 -7.01
CA LEU A 50 15.79 -13.19 -7.00
C LEU A 50 16.83 -13.26 -8.14
N GLU A 51 17.66 -14.29 -8.14
CA GLU A 51 18.65 -14.48 -9.20
C GLU A 51 17.94 -14.69 -10.56
N PRO A 52 18.34 -13.96 -11.63
CA PRO A 52 17.77 -14.11 -12.96
C PRO A 52 17.70 -15.55 -13.45
N GLY A 53 16.53 -15.99 -13.94
CA GLY A 53 16.32 -17.36 -14.43
C GLY A 53 16.29 -18.45 -13.36
N LYS A 54 16.29 -18.10 -12.06
CA LYS A 54 16.23 -19.06 -10.94
C LYS A 54 14.86 -19.17 -10.27
N VAL A 55 13.87 -18.45 -10.78
CA VAL A 55 12.49 -18.50 -10.29
C VAL A 55 11.55 -18.75 -11.47
N SER A 56 10.67 -19.73 -11.31
CA SER A 56 9.57 -19.99 -12.24
C SER A 56 8.23 -19.53 -11.67
N LEU A 57 7.22 -19.39 -12.54
CA LEU A 57 5.83 -19.19 -12.13
C LEU A 57 5.40 -20.24 -11.10
N ALA A 58 5.73 -21.52 -11.33
CA ALA A 58 5.37 -22.61 -10.43
C ALA A 58 6.04 -22.48 -9.05
N ASP A 59 7.27 -21.97 -8.99
CA ASP A 59 7.95 -21.70 -7.72
C ASP A 59 7.23 -20.60 -6.93
N VAL A 60 6.83 -19.52 -7.61
CA VAL A 60 6.08 -18.42 -6.96
C VAL A 60 4.68 -18.88 -6.55
N GLU A 61 3.97 -19.66 -7.37
CA GLU A 61 2.69 -20.29 -6.96
C GLU A 61 2.87 -21.17 -5.72
N GLY A 62 3.97 -21.92 -5.64
CA GLY A 62 4.31 -22.74 -4.48
C GLY A 62 4.60 -21.93 -3.23
N ALA A 63 5.30 -20.79 -3.36
CA ALA A 63 5.52 -19.85 -2.26
C ALA A 63 4.21 -19.17 -1.82
N HIS A 64 3.43 -18.67 -2.77
CA HIS A 64 2.15 -18.01 -2.51
C HIS A 64 1.17 -18.92 -1.77
N LYS A 65 1.08 -20.20 -2.15
CA LYS A 65 0.26 -21.18 -1.42
C LYS A 65 0.67 -21.35 0.05
N LYS A 66 1.96 -21.21 0.37
CA LYS A 66 2.45 -21.24 1.76
C LYS A 66 2.12 -19.96 2.50
N ASP A 67 2.18 -18.81 1.82
CA ASP A 67 1.72 -17.54 2.37
C ASP A 67 0.24 -17.61 2.71
N LEU A 68 -0.60 -18.06 1.77
CA LEU A 68 -2.04 -18.28 1.98
C LEU A 68 -2.33 -19.21 3.16
N ALA A 69 -1.55 -20.28 3.34
CA ALA A 69 -1.70 -21.19 4.48
C ALA A 69 -1.30 -20.56 5.84
N THR A 70 -0.48 -19.50 5.82
CA THR A 70 0.09 -18.86 7.02
C THR A 70 -0.61 -17.53 7.36
N GLN A 71 -1.20 -16.85 6.37
CA GLN A 71 -1.65 -15.46 6.45
C GLN A 71 -2.61 -15.15 7.59
N GLY A 72 -3.49 -16.10 7.94
CA GLY A 72 -4.48 -15.93 9.02
C GLY A 72 -3.87 -15.78 10.41
N LYS A 73 -2.61 -16.19 10.60
CA LYS A 73 -1.87 -16.00 11.86
C LYS A 73 -1.45 -14.54 12.10
N TYR A 74 -1.31 -13.77 11.03
CA TYR A 74 -0.78 -12.41 11.04
C TYR A 74 -1.79 -11.40 10.49
N ASP A 75 -3.06 -11.81 10.31
CA ASP A 75 -4.12 -10.96 9.75
C ASP A 75 -3.76 -10.32 8.40
N VAL A 76 -3.05 -11.09 7.56
CA VAL A 76 -2.70 -10.69 6.18
C VAL A 76 -3.66 -11.35 5.19
N ASN A 77 -3.97 -10.67 4.11
CA ASN A 77 -4.69 -11.20 2.96
C ASN A 77 -3.83 -11.02 1.70
N PHE A 78 -3.13 -12.06 1.29
CA PHE A 78 -2.43 -12.12 0.01
C PHE A 78 -3.44 -12.31 -1.12
N ILE A 79 -3.30 -11.53 -2.20
CA ILE A 79 -4.33 -11.40 -3.24
C ILE A 79 -3.88 -11.99 -4.58
N LYS A 80 -2.69 -11.59 -5.05
CA LYS A 80 -2.12 -12.01 -6.34
C LYS A 80 -0.66 -11.68 -6.40
N PHE A 81 0.03 -12.27 -7.36
CA PHE A 81 1.42 -11.96 -7.65
C PHE A 81 1.70 -11.87 -9.15
N TRP A 82 2.81 -11.23 -9.48
CA TRP A 82 3.34 -11.14 -10.84
C TRP A 82 4.82 -11.44 -10.85
N VAL A 83 5.26 -12.30 -11.77
CA VAL A 83 6.66 -12.72 -11.87
C VAL A 83 7.23 -12.51 -13.27
N ASP A 84 8.42 -11.90 -13.32
CA ASP A 84 9.34 -11.97 -14.45
C ASP A 84 10.42 -13.02 -14.14
N GLU A 85 10.27 -14.21 -14.73
CA GLU A 85 11.20 -15.33 -14.56
C GLU A 85 12.60 -15.03 -15.12
N GLN A 86 12.69 -14.18 -16.15
CA GLN A 86 13.97 -13.87 -16.80
C GLN A 86 14.81 -12.96 -15.91
N GLN A 87 14.18 -11.97 -15.29
CA GLN A 87 14.86 -11.00 -14.42
C GLN A 87 14.85 -11.41 -12.94
N GLY A 88 14.11 -12.45 -12.58
CA GLY A 88 13.97 -12.88 -11.19
C GLY A 88 13.18 -11.91 -10.32
N LYS A 89 12.25 -11.15 -10.91
CA LYS A 89 11.52 -10.09 -10.21
C LYS A 89 10.09 -10.54 -9.90
N VAL A 90 9.67 -10.41 -8.65
CA VAL A 90 8.32 -10.75 -8.20
C VAL A 90 7.68 -9.56 -7.51
N TYR A 91 6.40 -9.32 -7.80
CA TYR A 91 5.54 -8.39 -7.09
C TYR A 91 4.39 -9.17 -6.46
N CYS A 92 4.13 -8.96 -5.18
CA CYS A 92 2.97 -9.53 -4.50
C CYS A 92 2.05 -8.40 -4.05
N LEU A 93 0.75 -8.52 -4.31
CA LEU A 93 -0.27 -7.62 -3.79
C LEU A 93 -0.92 -8.28 -2.57
N SER A 94 -0.97 -7.55 -1.47
CA SER A 94 -1.62 -8.00 -0.23
C SER A 94 -2.39 -6.87 0.45
N LYS A 95 -3.23 -7.24 1.41
CA LYS A 95 -3.87 -6.35 2.38
C LYS A 95 -3.39 -6.72 3.78
N ALA A 96 -3.01 -5.73 4.56
CA ALA A 96 -2.61 -5.92 5.95
C ALA A 96 -2.84 -4.64 6.76
N ASN A 97 -2.66 -4.73 8.07
CA ASN A 97 -2.67 -3.57 8.96
C ASN A 97 -1.31 -2.87 9.02
N ASP A 98 -0.23 -3.60 8.73
CA ASP A 98 1.15 -3.14 8.75
C ASP A 98 2.06 -4.03 7.87
N GLU A 99 3.23 -3.51 7.51
CA GLU A 99 4.26 -4.21 6.72
C GLU A 99 4.96 -5.34 7.51
N GLU A 100 4.98 -5.27 8.84
CA GLU A 100 5.66 -6.25 9.70
C GLU A 100 4.96 -7.60 9.63
N SER A 101 3.63 -7.60 9.57
CA SER A 101 2.77 -8.77 9.45
C SER A 101 2.98 -9.51 8.13
N ILE A 102 3.18 -8.77 7.03
CA ILE A 102 3.55 -9.35 5.73
C ILE A 102 4.93 -10.02 5.81
N THR A 103 5.91 -9.32 6.39
CA THR A 103 7.28 -9.85 6.59
C THR A 103 7.28 -11.11 7.44
N LYS A 104 6.52 -11.14 8.55
CA LYS A 104 6.37 -12.31 9.41
C LYS A 104 5.74 -13.48 8.69
N THR A 105 4.73 -13.22 7.86
CA THR A 105 4.07 -14.26 7.07
C THR A 105 5.05 -14.92 6.10
N HIS A 106 5.74 -14.14 5.26
CA HIS A 106 6.74 -14.67 4.34
C HIS A 106 7.85 -15.45 5.07
N LYS A 107 8.34 -14.89 6.18
CA LYS A 107 9.39 -15.52 7.00
C LYS A 107 8.99 -16.90 7.48
N GLU A 108 7.77 -17.06 7.99
CA GLU A 108 7.27 -18.34 8.50
C GLU A 108 6.84 -19.30 7.39
N ALA A 109 6.24 -18.78 6.32
CA ALA A 109 5.73 -19.57 5.20
C ALA A 109 6.85 -20.25 4.40
N HIS A 110 7.89 -19.49 4.02
CA HIS A 110 8.95 -19.99 3.15
C HIS A 110 10.33 -19.35 3.36
N GLY A 111 10.44 -18.34 4.22
CA GLY A 111 11.72 -17.73 4.62
C GLY A 111 12.33 -16.75 3.61
N LEU A 112 11.70 -16.52 2.47
CA LEU A 112 12.16 -15.53 1.48
C LEU A 112 11.53 -14.18 1.83
N LEU A 113 12.36 -13.19 2.14
CA LEU A 113 11.88 -11.86 2.53
C LEU A 113 11.91 -10.90 1.33
N PRO A 114 10.92 -10.00 1.22
CA PRO A 114 10.92 -9.00 0.16
C PRO A 114 12.09 -8.03 0.31
N SER A 115 12.60 -7.55 -0.81
CA SER A 115 13.61 -6.49 -0.88
C SER A 115 13.03 -5.11 -0.57
N ALA A 116 11.74 -4.91 -0.81
CA ALA A 116 11.01 -3.69 -0.49
C ALA A 116 9.53 -4.00 -0.26
N ILE A 117 8.87 -3.22 0.60
CA ILE A 117 7.43 -3.24 0.81
C ILE A 117 6.93 -1.80 0.71
N TYR A 118 5.88 -1.60 -0.09
CA TYR A 118 5.27 -0.30 -0.33
C TYR A 118 3.82 -0.34 0.12
N GLU A 119 3.42 0.54 1.04
CA GLU A 119 2.01 0.81 1.28
C GLU A 119 1.46 1.61 0.11
N VAL A 120 0.40 1.13 -0.53
CA VAL A 120 -0.10 1.68 -1.79
C VAL A 120 -1.59 2.01 -1.72
N THR A 121 -1.98 3.04 -2.47
CA THR A 121 -3.37 3.27 -2.84
C THR A 121 -3.65 2.58 -4.17
N GLU A 122 -4.63 1.68 -4.18
CA GLU A 122 -5.12 1.01 -5.40
C GLU A 122 -6.01 1.94 -6.23
N GLY A 123 -5.84 1.90 -7.55
CA GLY A 123 -6.68 2.59 -8.52
C GLY A 123 -8.01 1.90 -8.83
N GLN A 124 -8.72 2.45 -9.82
CA GLN A 124 -9.91 1.78 -10.37
C GLN A 124 -9.48 0.77 -11.43
N ALA A 125 -9.69 -0.52 -11.16
CA ALA A 125 -9.36 -1.57 -12.12
C ALA A 125 -10.31 -1.60 -13.33
N SER A 126 -9.73 -1.66 -14.52
CA SER A 126 -10.35 -2.07 -15.79
C SER A 126 -10.33 -3.60 -15.95
N ALA A 127 -11.21 -4.12 -16.81
CA ALA A 127 -11.23 -5.55 -17.10
C ALA A 127 -10.01 -5.99 -17.91
N MET A 128 -9.44 -7.16 -17.57
CA MET A 128 -8.49 -7.84 -18.45
C MET A 128 -9.19 -8.37 -19.70
N LEU A 129 -8.54 -8.26 -20.85
CA LEU A 129 -9.04 -8.81 -22.11
C LEU A 129 -8.59 -10.26 -22.36
N GLY A 130 -7.50 -10.69 -21.71
CA GLY A 130 -6.95 -12.06 -21.75
C GLY A 130 -6.29 -12.44 -23.08
N LYS A 131 -6.00 -11.47 -23.95
CA LYS A 131 -5.55 -11.72 -25.33
C LYS A 131 -4.06 -11.41 -25.56
N LYS A 132 -3.42 -10.76 -24.60
CA LYS A 132 -2.08 -10.16 -24.75
C LYS A 132 -1.19 -10.54 -23.57
N GLN A 133 0.07 -10.13 -23.67
CA GLN A 133 1.04 -10.32 -22.60
C GLN A 133 0.81 -9.28 -21.50
N LEU A 134 1.01 -9.68 -20.25
CA LEU A 134 0.96 -8.77 -19.11
C LEU A 134 2.31 -8.09 -18.90
N PHE A 135 2.25 -6.83 -18.52
CA PHE A 135 3.41 -6.02 -18.17
C PHE A 135 3.15 -5.27 -16.88
N ILE A 136 4.21 -5.12 -16.08
CA ILE A 136 4.28 -4.12 -15.02
C ILE A 136 5.27 -3.04 -15.47
N ASP A 137 4.81 -1.81 -15.53
CA ASP A 137 5.67 -0.63 -15.60
C ASP A 137 5.74 0.05 -14.24
N VAL A 138 6.92 0.60 -13.93
CA VAL A 138 7.20 1.24 -12.64
C VAL A 138 7.73 2.64 -12.86
N HIS A 139 7.10 3.61 -12.20
CA HIS A 139 7.56 4.99 -12.16
C HIS A 139 8.17 5.30 -10.78
N GLU A 140 9.35 5.92 -10.78
CA GLU A 140 10.03 6.40 -9.58
C GLU A 140 10.13 7.93 -9.67
N LEU A 141 9.16 8.62 -9.06
CA LEU A 141 9.00 10.08 -9.14
C LEU A 141 9.64 10.80 -7.94
N GLY A 142 9.96 10.06 -6.90
CA GLY A 142 10.60 10.52 -5.68
C GLY A 142 9.61 10.95 -4.58
N PRO A 143 10.05 10.97 -3.30
CA PRO A 143 9.17 11.17 -2.15
C PRO A 143 8.32 12.44 -2.22
N GLY A 144 7.01 12.31 -2.01
CA GLY A 144 6.06 13.43 -1.95
C GLY A 144 5.88 14.20 -3.27
N LYS A 145 6.30 13.63 -4.41
CA LYS A 145 6.18 14.26 -5.74
C LYS A 145 4.92 13.88 -6.52
N VAL A 146 4.16 12.92 -6.01
CA VAL A 146 2.97 12.39 -6.66
C VAL A 146 1.90 12.08 -5.62
N THR A 147 0.65 12.39 -5.94
CA THR A 147 -0.51 12.00 -5.15
C THR A 147 -1.33 10.93 -5.84
N ALA A 148 -2.18 10.22 -5.09
CA ALA A 148 -3.11 9.25 -5.67
C ALA A 148 -4.06 9.89 -6.70
N LYS A 149 -4.41 11.17 -6.50
CA LYS A 149 -5.19 11.97 -7.45
C LYS A 149 -4.40 12.22 -8.75
N ASP A 150 -3.13 12.60 -8.65
CA ASP A 150 -2.30 12.84 -9.84
C ASP A 150 -2.18 11.58 -10.70
N VAL A 151 -2.00 10.40 -10.06
CA VAL A 151 -1.94 9.12 -10.78
C VAL A 151 -3.28 8.76 -11.41
N ALA A 152 -4.41 8.99 -10.72
CA ALA A 152 -5.74 8.78 -11.30
C ALA A 152 -5.95 9.64 -12.56
N GLU A 153 -5.55 10.91 -12.52
CA GLU A 153 -5.63 11.81 -13.67
C GLU A 153 -4.68 11.42 -14.81
N ALA A 154 -3.48 10.91 -14.49
CA ALA A 154 -2.55 10.39 -15.49
C ALA A 154 -3.10 9.12 -16.15
N HIS A 155 -3.60 8.17 -15.36
CA HIS A 155 -4.19 6.94 -15.83
C HIS A 155 -5.42 7.18 -16.72
N ALA A 156 -6.27 8.14 -16.38
CA ALA A 156 -7.37 8.56 -17.25
C ALA A 156 -6.90 9.04 -18.64
N LYS A 157 -5.73 9.69 -18.71
CA LYS A 157 -5.12 10.09 -19.99
C LYS A 157 -4.57 8.89 -20.74
N ASP A 158 -3.98 7.91 -20.05
CA ASP A 158 -3.54 6.65 -20.68
C ASP A 158 -4.72 5.92 -21.33
N LEU A 159 -5.81 5.72 -20.57
CA LEU A 159 -7.04 5.09 -21.06
C LEU A 159 -7.63 5.82 -22.28
N ALA A 160 -7.53 7.15 -22.33
CA ALA A 160 -8.04 7.95 -23.46
C ALA A 160 -7.30 7.68 -24.78
N VAL A 161 -6.06 7.16 -24.73
CA VAL A 161 -5.23 6.94 -25.93
C VAL A 161 -4.76 5.50 -26.12
N GLU A 162 -5.00 4.59 -25.17
CA GLU A 162 -4.48 3.21 -25.20
C GLU A 162 -4.84 2.41 -26.46
N SER A 163 -6.07 2.60 -26.96
CA SER A 163 -6.57 1.88 -28.12
C SER A 163 -5.76 2.19 -29.38
N LYS A 164 -5.21 3.41 -29.50
CA LYS A 164 -4.34 3.84 -30.60
C LYS A 164 -3.06 2.99 -30.70
N TYR A 165 -2.56 2.51 -29.57
CA TYR A 165 -1.34 1.73 -29.49
C TYR A 165 -1.61 0.24 -29.21
N GLY A 166 -2.88 -0.15 -29.09
CA GLY A 166 -3.25 -1.51 -28.74
C GLY A 166 -2.79 -1.90 -27.34
N VAL A 167 -2.83 -0.98 -26.39
CA VAL A 167 -2.63 -1.25 -24.96
C VAL A 167 -3.99 -1.38 -24.28
N ASN A 168 -4.06 -2.16 -23.21
CA ASN A 168 -5.16 -2.19 -22.25
C ASN A 168 -4.55 -1.97 -20.86
N PHE A 169 -4.67 -0.77 -20.30
CA PHE A 169 -4.26 -0.49 -18.94
C PHE A 169 -5.31 -1.04 -17.96
N ILE A 170 -4.87 -1.89 -17.04
CA ILE A 170 -5.74 -2.70 -16.19
C ILE A 170 -5.90 -2.07 -14.83
N ASN A 171 -4.81 -1.77 -14.12
CA ASN A 171 -4.88 -1.17 -12.80
C ASN A 171 -3.57 -0.44 -12.50
N TYR A 172 -3.56 0.32 -11.40
CA TYR A 172 -2.35 0.90 -10.85
C TYR A 172 -2.37 0.91 -9.32
N TRP A 173 -1.19 1.03 -8.74
CA TRP A 173 -0.98 1.17 -7.31
C TRP A 173 0.09 2.23 -7.06
N VAL A 174 -0.18 3.17 -6.16
CA VAL A 174 0.71 4.30 -5.88
C VAL A 174 1.09 4.38 -4.41
N ASP A 175 2.38 4.44 -4.16
CA ASP A 175 2.96 4.85 -2.89
C ASP A 175 3.32 6.34 -2.97
N GLU A 176 2.52 7.20 -2.33
CA GLU A 176 2.74 8.65 -2.27
C GLU A 176 3.96 9.03 -1.40
N LYS A 177 4.27 8.20 -0.39
CA LYS A 177 5.38 8.44 0.55
C LYS A 177 6.72 8.33 -0.17
N ASN A 178 6.92 7.27 -0.94
CA ASN A 178 8.16 7.06 -1.69
C ASN A 178 8.09 7.61 -3.13
N GLY A 179 6.89 7.91 -3.62
CA GLY A 179 6.65 8.37 -4.99
C GLY A 179 6.88 7.29 -6.02
N VAL A 180 6.37 6.08 -5.74
CA VAL A 180 6.48 4.92 -6.63
C VAL A 180 5.10 4.55 -7.16
N VAL A 181 4.99 4.31 -8.47
CA VAL A 181 3.75 3.86 -9.10
C VAL A 181 4.01 2.57 -9.85
N PHE A 182 3.14 1.58 -9.66
CA PHE A 182 3.11 0.33 -10.40
C PHE A 182 1.86 0.31 -11.27
N CYS A 183 1.99 0.14 -12.58
CA CYS A 183 0.84 -0.03 -13.47
C CYS A 183 0.85 -1.44 -14.07
N LEU A 184 -0.30 -2.10 -14.11
CA LEU A 184 -0.50 -3.36 -14.80
C LEU A 184 -1.20 -3.10 -16.13
N SER A 185 -0.65 -3.64 -17.22
CA SER A 185 -1.23 -3.50 -18.55
C SER A 185 -1.08 -4.74 -19.42
N GLU A 186 -1.92 -4.85 -20.43
CA GLU A 186 -1.88 -5.83 -21.51
C GLU A 186 -1.42 -5.18 -22.81
N ALA A 187 -0.35 -5.69 -23.41
CA ALA A 187 0.19 -5.15 -24.66
C ALA A 187 0.84 -6.23 -25.54
N ALA A 188 1.11 -5.89 -26.80
CA ALA A 188 1.90 -6.75 -27.68
C ALA A 188 3.39 -6.77 -27.26
N ASP A 189 3.90 -5.61 -26.85
CA ASP A 189 5.26 -5.39 -26.38
C ASP A 189 5.32 -4.14 -25.48
N SER A 190 6.46 -3.93 -24.80
CA SER A 190 6.68 -2.76 -23.94
C SER A 190 6.80 -1.43 -24.69
N THR A 191 7.09 -1.47 -26.01
CA THR A 191 7.18 -0.25 -26.83
C THR A 191 5.80 0.39 -27.02
N ALA A 192 4.73 -0.41 -27.11
CA ALA A 192 3.36 0.10 -27.15
C ALA A 192 3.00 0.87 -25.87
N ILE A 193 3.39 0.36 -24.71
CA ILE A 193 3.17 1.00 -23.39
C ILE A 193 3.93 2.33 -23.32
N LEU A 194 5.24 2.33 -23.65
CA LEU A 194 6.04 3.56 -23.70
C LEU A 194 5.46 4.64 -24.61
N LYS A 195 4.98 4.25 -25.81
CA LYS A 195 4.35 5.18 -26.75
C LYS A 195 3.04 5.74 -26.20
N THR A 196 2.29 4.93 -25.46
CA THR A 196 1.02 5.35 -24.86
C THR A 196 1.25 6.38 -23.77
N HIS A 197 2.09 6.09 -22.77
CA HIS A 197 2.45 7.07 -21.73
C HIS A 197 3.01 8.37 -22.32
N LYS A 198 3.91 8.26 -23.31
CA LYS A 198 4.47 9.43 -24.00
C LYS A 198 3.39 10.30 -24.63
N ALA A 199 2.37 9.68 -25.25
CA ALA A 199 1.28 10.38 -25.91
C ALA A 199 0.21 10.91 -24.94
N ALA A 200 0.02 10.22 -23.81
CA ALA A 200 -0.98 10.55 -22.80
C ALA A 200 -0.56 11.74 -21.93
N HIS A 201 0.63 11.66 -21.34
CA HIS A 201 1.10 12.62 -20.34
C HIS A 201 2.62 12.88 -20.37
N GLY A 202 3.39 12.16 -21.19
CA GLY A 202 4.81 12.42 -21.44
C GLY A 202 5.78 11.89 -20.37
N LEU A 203 5.29 11.44 -19.22
CA LEU A 203 6.11 10.78 -18.20
C LEU A 203 6.37 9.34 -18.63
N LEU A 204 7.62 8.90 -18.57
CA LEU A 204 7.99 7.52 -18.92
C LEU A 204 8.32 6.74 -17.64
N PRO A 205 8.01 5.43 -17.59
CA PRO A 205 8.39 4.59 -16.47
C PRO A 205 9.91 4.45 -16.39
N ALA A 206 10.41 4.24 -15.17
CA ALA A 206 11.80 3.88 -14.91
C ALA A 206 12.15 2.56 -15.61
N TYR A 207 11.23 1.60 -15.60
CA TYR A 207 11.36 0.34 -16.34
C TYR A 207 9.99 -0.30 -16.61
N ILE A 208 9.96 -1.21 -17.59
CA ILE A 208 8.79 -2.02 -17.95
C ILE A 208 9.24 -3.47 -18.04
N ILE A 209 8.55 -4.37 -17.35
CA ILE A 209 8.85 -5.80 -17.38
C ILE A 209 7.63 -6.61 -17.81
N LYS A 210 7.88 -7.69 -18.55
CA LYS A 210 6.86 -8.66 -18.91
C LYS A 210 6.67 -9.61 -17.72
N VAL A 211 5.42 -9.86 -17.34
CA VAL A 211 5.10 -10.69 -16.19
C VAL A 211 4.13 -11.82 -16.52
N LYS A 212 4.15 -12.85 -15.69
CA LYS A 212 3.07 -13.84 -15.55
C LYS A 212 2.36 -13.58 -14.23
N GLN A 213 1.03 -13.66 -14.21
CA GLN A 213 0.23 -13.47 -13.01
C GLN A 213 -0.18 -14.83 -12.42
N GLY A 214 -0.27 -14.90 -11.09
CA GLY A 214 -1.00 -15.94 -10.36
C GLY A 214 -1.73 -15.36 -9.14
N GLU A 215 -2.51 -16.21 -8.48
CA GLU A 215 -3.34 -15.96 -7.30
C GLU A 215 -3.39 -17.19 -6.39
#